data_AF-A0A0J6SBG5-F1
#
_entry.id   AF-A0A0J6SBG5-F1
#
_cell.length_a   1.000
_cell.length_b   1.000
_cell.length_c   1.000
_cell.angle_alpha   90.00
_cell.angle_beta   90.00
_cell.angle_gamma   90.00
#
_symmetry.space_group_name_H-M   'P 1'
#
loop_
_entity.id
_entity.type
_entity.pdbx_description
1 polymer ?
#
loop_
_entity_poly.entity_id
_entity_poly.type
_entity_poly.pdbx_seq_one_letter_code
_entity_poly.pdbx_strand_id
1 'polypeptide(L)' 'MPRYGDTRLSPATRFVRPPSGPQPAADRLAEHLIEAYRSAAECEDPVARDLIRLALWHVGRTYPPAAAAPAEDGQWS' A
#
# COMPACT_ATOMS: atom_id res chain seq x y z
N MET A 1 -4.79 39.34 -23.00
CA MET A 1 -4.15 38.77 -21.79
C MET A 1 -5.16 38.90 -20.65
N PRO A 2 -5.41 37.87 -19.80
CA PRO A 2 -4.59 36.70 -19.50
C PRO A 2 -5.21 35.34 -19.89
N ARG A 3 -4.34 34.34 -20.02
CA ARG A 3 -4.65 32.92 -20.17
C ARG A 3 -4.76 32.29 -18.79
N TYR A 4 -5.83 31.54 -18.54
CA TYR A 4 -5.89 30.49 -17.51
C TYR A 4 -6.29 29.24 -18.28
N GLY A 5 -5.39 28.31 -18.56
CA GLY A 5 -4.56 27.66 -17.55
C GLY A 5 -5.17 26.29 -17.33
N ASP A 6 -5.11 25.51 -18.40
CA ASP A 6 -5.32 24.07 -18.52
C ASP A 6 -4.81 23.36 -17.26
N THR A 7 -5.68 23.24 -16.24
CA THR A 7 -5.35 22.49 -15.03
C THR A 7 -5.65 21.05 -15.36
N ARG A 8 -4.71 20.44 -16.08
CA ARG A 8 -4.66 19.00 -16.30
C ARG A 8 -4.73 18.35 -14.93
N LEU A 9 -5.84 17.70 -14.65
CA LEU A 9 -5.96 16.72 -13.57
C LEU A 9 -4.80 15.73 -13.77
N SER A 10 -3.78 15.84 -12.92
CA SER A 10 -2.67 14.90 -12.90
C SER A 10 -3.26 13.50 -12.78
N PRO A 11 -2.95 12.58 -13.71
CA PRO A 11 -3.39 11.20 -13.56
C PRO A 11 -2.78 10.68 -12.28
N ALA A 12 -3.64 10.06 -11.46
CA ALA A 12 -3.29 9.33 -10.26
C ALA A 12 -1.91 8.72 -10.41
N THR A 13 -1.01 9.07 -9.49
CA THR A 13 0.30 8.45 -9.32
C THR A 13 0.06 6.95 -9.16
N ARG A 14 0.04 6.23 -10.29
CA ARG A 14 0.26 4.79 -10.29
C ARG A 14 1.66 4.69 -9.73
N PHE A 15 1.75 4.35 -8.46
CA PHE A 15 2.94 3.77 -7.88
C PHE A 15 3.18 2.48 -8.64
N VAL A 16 3.85 2.61 -9.79
CA VAL A 16 4.45 1.47 -10.49
C VAL A 16 5.55 1.02 -9.54
N ARG A 17 5.21 0.02 -8.71
CA ARG A 17 6.16 -0.66 -7.86
C ARG A 17 7.29 -1.15 -8.77
N PRO A 18 8.55 -0.74 -8.55
CA PRO A 18 9.66 -1.27 -9.33
C PRO A 18 9.71 -2.80 -9.13
N PRO A 19 10.11 -3.59 -10.14
CA PRO A 19 10.24 -5.04 -10.00
C PRO A 19 11.38 -5.33 -9.03
N SER A 20 11.05 -5.48 -7.74
CA SER A 20 11.98 -5.41 -6.63
C SER A 20 12.01 -6.75 -5.91
N GLY A 21 12.85 -7.68 -6.40
CA GLY A 21 13.27 -8.87 -5.68
C GLY A 21 12.15 -9.76 -5.11
N PRO A 22 12.47 -10.76 -4.27
CA PRO A 22 11.46 -11.47 -3.51
C PRO A 22 10.83 -10.51 -2.49
N GLN A 23 9.58 -10.11 -2.77
CA GLN A 23 8.79 -9.24 -1.92
C GLN A 23 8.60 -9.83 -0.51
N PRO A 24 8.74 -9.01 0.56
CA PRO A 24 8.55 -9.48 1.93
C PRO A 24 7.19 -10.15 2.10
N ALA A 25 7.12 -11.19 2.94
CA ALA A 25 5.87 -11.91 3.18
C ALA A 25 4.75 -10.99 3.69
N ALA A 26 5.08 -9.96 4.49
CA ALA A 26 4.14 -8.97 4.99
C ALA A 26 3.52 -8.12 3.87
N ASP A 27 4.32 -7.70 2.89
CA ASP A 27 3.81 -6.93 1.75
C ASP A 27 2.88 -7.78 0.89
N ARG A 28 3.22 -9.06 0.66
CA ARG A 28 2.35 -10.00 -0.07
C ARG A 28 1.04 -10.22 0.67
N LEU A 29 1.11 -10.38 2.00
CA LEU A 29 -0.07 -10.51 2.84
C LEU A 29 -0.96 -9.25 2.77
N ALA A 30 -0.36 -8.06 2.83
CA ALA A 30 -1.10 -6.80 2.69
C ALA A 30 -1.81 -6.70 1.33
N GLU A 31 -1.15 -7.08 0.24
CA GLU A 31 -1.78 -7.13 -1.10
C GLU A 31 -2.96 -8.10 -1.15
N HIS A 32 -2.83 -9.29 -0.58
CA HIS A 32 -3.92 -10.27 -0.53
C HIS A 32 -5.11 -9.75 0.29
N LEU A 33 -4.85 -9.05 1.40
CA LEU A 33 -5.89 -8.44 2.23
C LEU A 33 -6.60 -7.29 1.51
N ILE A 34 -5.87 -6.49 0.73
CA ILE A 34 -6.46 -5.42 -0.09
C ILE A 34 -7.39 -6.02 -1.15
N GLU A 35 -6.98 -7.11 -1.80
CA GLU A 35 -7.83 -7.77 -2.80
C GLU A 35 -9.07 -8.39 -2.15
N ALA A 36 -8.90 -9.08 -1.01
CA ALA A 36 -10.03 -9.62 -0.25
C ALA A 36 -11.03 -8.53 0.18
N TYR A 37 -10.54 -7.32 0.55
CA TYR A 37 -11.42 -6.21 0.90
C TYR A 37 -12.28 -5.75 -0.29
N ARG A 38 -11.73 -5.77 -1.51
CA ARG A 38 -12.48 -5.44 -2.73
C ARG A 38 -13.55 -6.48 -3.00
N SER A 39 -13.21 -7.76 -2.94
CA SER A 39 -14.20 -8.84 -3.10
C SER A 39 -15.29 -8.78 -2.04
N ALA A 40 -14.94 -8.51 -0.78
CA ALA A 40 -15.92 -8.34 0.29
C ALA A 40 -16.84 -7.11 0.08
N ALA A 41 -16.33 -6.05 -0.54
CA ALA A 41 -17.14 -4.89 -0.91
C ALA A 41 -18.09 -5.20 -2.07
N GLU A 42 -17.66 -5.97 -3.07
CA GLU A 42 -18.52 -6.44 -4.17
C GLU A 42 -19.62 -7.38 -3.68
N CYS A 43 -19.34 -8.21 -2.67
CA CYS A 43 -20.33 -9.07 -2.02
C CYS A 43 -21.19 -8.35 -0.97
N GLU A 44 -20.98 -7.05 -0.76
CA GLU A 44 -21.66 -6.24 0.26
C GLU A 44 -21.60 -6.84 1.69
N ASP A 45 -20.54 -7.57 2.02
CA ASP A 45 -20.39 -8.20 3.35
C ASP A 45 -19.72 -7.21 4.33
N PRO A 46 -20.47 -6.62 5.29
CA PRO A 46 -19.91 -5.65 6.21
C PRO A 46 -18.96 -6.28 7.23
N VAL A 47 -19.19 -7.54 7.63
CA VAL A 47 -18.39 -8.22 8.66
C VAL A 47 -17.03 -8.57 8.10
N ALA A 48 -16.99 -9.14 6.89
CA ALA A 48 -15.74 -9.45 6.21
C ALA A 48 -14.88 -8.18 6.02
N ARG A 49 -15.49 -7.06 5.62
CA ARG A 49 -14.79 -5.79 5.43
C ARG A 49 -14.15 -5.28 6.73
N ASP A 50 -14.86 -5.37 7.85
CA ASP A 50 -14.32 -4.91 9.13
C ASP A 50 -13.21 -5.82 9.67
N LEU A 51 -13.34 -7.14 9.51
CA LEU A 51 -12.27 -8.08 9.87
C LEU A 51 -11.01 -7.83 9.03
N ILE A 52 -11.16 -7.58 7.73
CA ILE A 52 -10.03 -7.30 6.84
C ILE A 52 -9.37 -5.96 7.20
N ARG A 53 -10.14 -4.93 7.59
CA ARG A 53 -9.59 -3.66 8.10
C ARG A 53 -8.75 -3.87 9.36
N LEU A 54 -9.22 -4.68 10.31
CA LEU A 54 -8.46 -5.01 11.52
C LEU A 54 -7.17 -5.75 11.20
N ALA A 55 -7.22 -6.71 10.27
CA ALA A 55 -6.04 -7.43 9.81
C ALA A 55 -5.02 -6.49 9.16
N LEU A 56 -5.46 -5.59 8.27
CA LEU A 56 -4.60 -4.59 7.63
C LEU A 56 -3.96 -3.65 8.67
N TRP A 57 -4.73 -3.19 9.66
CA TRP A 57 -4.20 -2.39 10.76
C TRP A 57 -3.11 -3.14 11.53
N HIS A 58 -3.35 -4.41 11.84
CA HIS A 58 -2.36 -5.23 12.55
C HIS A 58 -1.08 -5.42 11.72
N VAL A 59 -1.20 -5.76 10.43
CA VAL A 59 -0.04 -5.93 9.53
C VAL A 59 0.79 -4.65 9.47
N GLY A 60 0.15 -3.49 9.30
CA GLY A 60 0.85 -2.19 9.24
C GLY A 60 1.51 -1.77 10.56
N ARG A 61 1.07 -2.31 11.70
CA ARG A 61 1.71 -2.09 13.00
C ARG A 61 2.84 -3.07 13.30
N THR A 62 2.69 -4.32 12.89
CA THR A 62 3.60 -5.42 13.26
C THR A 62 4.80 -5.49 12.32
N TYR A 63 4.62 -5.15 11.04
CA TYR A 63 5.66 -5.24 10.03
C TYR A 63 5.93 -3.85 9.45
N PRO A 64 7.06 -3.20 9.77
CA PRO A 64 7.42 -1.95 9.12
C PRO A 64 7.54 -2.20 7.62
N PRO A 65 7.08 -1.26 6.77
CA PRO A 65 7.17 -1.45 5.33
C PRO A 65 8.65 -1.61 4.95
N ALA A 66 8.96 -2.55 4.05
CA ALA A 66 10.35 -2.85 3.71
C ALA A 66 11.11 -1.64 3.11
N ALA A 67 10.38 -0.64 2.60
CA ALA A 67 10.93 0.64 2.16
C ALA A 67 11.30 1.61 3.30
N ALA A 68 10.93 1.29 4.54
CA ALA A 68 11.19 2.08 5.75
C ALA A 68 12.11 1.36 6.74
N ALA A 69 12.70 0.21 6.37
CA ALA A 69 13.84 -0.30 7.10
C ALA A 69 14.92 0.79 7.07
N PRO A 70 15.38 1.31 8.22
CA PRO A 70 16.46 2.28 8.21
C PRO A 70 17.64 1.65 7.46
N ALA A 71 18.12 2.30 6.41
CA ALA A 71 19.46 2.05 5.94
C ALA A 71 20.35 2.18 7.18
N GLU A 72 21.09 1.14 7.52
CA GLU A 72 22.02 1.18 8.63
C GLU A 72 23.02 2.30 8.34
N ASP A 73 22.77 3.46 8.93
CA ASP A 73 23.72 4.56 8.98
C ASP A 73 24.93 4.07 9.81
N GLY A 74 26.01 3.73 9.12
CA GLY A 74 27.36 3.71 9.68
C GLY A 74 27.81 2.38 10.28
N GLN A 75 28.51 1.58 9.47
CA GLN A 75 29.68 0.87 9.97
C GLN A 75 30.93 1.62 9.51
N TRP A 76 31.39 2.54 10.36
CA TRP A 76 32.77 2.98 10.35
C TRP A 76 33.64 1.81 10.82
N SER A 77 34.52 1.30 9.95
CA SER A 77 35.89 0.89 10.23
C SER A 77 36.64 0.64 8.93
#